data_AF-A0A2V9W2A6-F1
#
_entry.id   AF-A0A2V9W2A6-F1
#
_cell.length_a   1.000
_cell.length_b   1.000
_cell.length_c   1.000
_cell.angle_alpha   90.00
_cell.angle_beta   90.00
_cell.angle_gamma   90.00
#
_symmetry.space_group_name_H-M   'P 1'
#
loop_
_entity.id
_entity.type
_entity.pdbx_description
1 polymer ?
#
loop_
_entity_poly.entity_id
_entity_poly.type
_entity_poly.pdbx_seq_one_letter_code
_entity_poly.pdbx_strand_id
1 'polypeptide(L)'
;MKRAAIVILGAVAVLGMCAWSFGQTNTNKPATQNTQTGQAAQPAGQAAAAPQGKRPPAAKTQPEFEAYKAANAQADPAAMEKAADDFAAKYPDSELRALLYTNAMQHYQAANNADKMMDMAKKVLTIDPDDPAALVGVAQALAERTQDSDLDKDQQRAEAKKDAERSLVTIDTDVPSTGYPAEQLAAFKGFVRSEAYFVLGTLSFKASNWADAEANLRKSIDALPQQPDTVAVFRLAVALDMQNKYPEAMKYADQAVELSKDRPDSGVGKAARDEKDRLTKLSGGSAPGQAAPPKN
;
A
#
# COMPACT_ATOMS: atom_id res chain seq x y z
N MET A 1 5.41 20.37 -9.01
CA MET A 1 4.07 19.77 -8.76
C MET A 1 3.58 19.12 -10.04
N LYS A 2 2.73 18.08 -9.92
CA LYS A 2 2.40 17.01 -10.91
C LYS A 2 3.23 15.75 -10.66
N ARG A 3 2.79 14.90 -9.74
CA ARG A 3 3.08 13.45 -9.78
C ARG A 3 2.32 12.90 -10.98
N ALA A 4 2.96 12.06 -11.78
CA ALA A 4 2.30 11.31 -12.84
C ALA A 4 1.63 10.20 -12.07
N ALA A 5 0.34 10.36 -11.84
CA ALA A 5 -0.52 9.22 -11.66
C ALA A 5 -0.38 8.39 -12.94
N ILE A 6 0.55 7.44 -12.95
CA ILE A 6 0.49 6.34 -13.89
C ILE A 6 -0.71 5.53 -13.41
N VAL A 7 -1.79 5.79 -14.14
CA VAL A 7 -3.11 5.20 -14.09
C VAL A 7 -3.01 3.67 -13.95
N ILE A 8 -3.36 3.17 -12.77
CA ILE A 8 -4.23 1.98 -12.67
C ILE A 8 -5.53 2.42 -11.97
N LEU A 9 -6.15 3.47 -12.51
CA LEU A 9 -7.56 3.79 -12.28
C LEU A 9 -8.48 3.04 -13.26
N GLY A 10 -7.95 2.04 -13.98
CA GLY A 10 -8.64 1.39 -15.10
C GLY A 10 -9.31 0.04 -14.83
N ALA A 11 -9.19 -0.57 -13.65
CA ALA A 11 -9.73 -1.93 -13.43
C ALA A 11 -10.18 -2.26 -12.00
N VAL A 12 -10.54 -1.27 -11.18
CA VAL A 12 -11.31 -1.52 -9.93
C VAL A 12 -12.78 -1.10 -10.08
N ALA A 13 -13.13 -0.48 -11.21
CA ALA A 13 -14.49 -0.07 -11.54
C ALA A 13 -15.38 -1.21 -12.08
N VAL A 14 -15.46 -2.34 -11.38
CA VAL A 14 -16.68 -3.21 -11.34
C VAL A 14 -16.65 -4.00 -10.02
N LEU A 15 -16.97 -3.36 -8.90
CA LEU A 15 -17.52 -4.07 -7.73
C LEU A 15 -19.04 -3.94 -7.71
N GLY A 16 -19.63 -4.36 -8.82
CA GLY A 16 -21.07 -4.39 -9.02
C GLY A 16 -21.47 -5.73 -9.64
N MET A 17 -22.30 -6.47 -8.89
CA MET A 17 -23.16 -7.56 -9.34
C MET A 17 -22.54 -8.97 -9.39
N CYS A 18 -22.35 -9.58 -8.21
CA CYS A 18 -22.82 -10.95 -8.06
C CYS A 18 -24.35 -10.88 -7.93
N ALA A 19 -25.04 -11.03 -9.06
CA ALA A 19 -26.46 -11.30 -9.07
C ALA A 19 -26.69 -12.61 -8.33
N TRP A 20 -27.21 -12.54 -7.10
CA TRP A 20 -27.78 -13.71 -6.44
C TRP A 20 -29.08 -14.04 -7.16
N SER A 21 -29.01 -14.95 -8.14
CA SER A 21 -30.21 -15.63 -8.61
C SER A 21 -30.77 -16.46 -7.47
N PHE A 22 -31.99 -16.08 -7.06
CA PHE A 22 -32.88 -16.90 -6.25
C PHE A 22 -32.97 -18.32 -6.82
N GLY A 23 -33.04 -19.29 -5.90
CA GLY A 23 -33.01 -20.72 -6.21
C GLY A 23 -34.02 -21.14 -7.27
N GLN A 24 -33.54 -21.93 -8.22
CA GLN A 24 -34.37 -22.75 -9.07
C GLN A 24 -33.75 -24.15 -9.14
N THR A 25 -34.25 -24.99 -8.25
CA THR A 25 -34.48 -26.44 -8.40
C THR A 25 -33.63 -27.21 -9.40
N ASN A 26 -32.81 -28.11 -8.83
CA ASN A 26 -32.36 -29.38 -9.38
C ASN A 26 -33.22 -29.93 -10.53
N THR A 27 -32.61 -30.15 -11.69
CA THR A 27 -33.00 -31.24 -12.60
C THR A 27 -31.75 -31.89 -13.19
N ASN A 28 -31.55 -33.13 -12.76
CA ASN A 28 -30.63 -34.11 -13.33
C ASN A 28 -30.78 -34.23 -14.85
N LYS A 29 -29.67 -34.26 -15.58
CA LYS A 29 -29.52 -35.18 -16.72
C LYS A 29 -28.04 -35.57 -16.91
N PRO A 30 -27.74 -36.85 -17.23
CA PRO A 30 -26.41 -37.42 -17.09
C PRO A 30 -25.54 -37.19 -18.32
N ALA A 31 -24.29 -36.81 -18.11
CA ALA A 31 -23.26 -36.85 -19.13
C ALA A 31 -22.56 -38.22 -19.11
N THR A 32 -22.39 -38.77 -20.32
CA THR A 32 -21.85 -40.07 -20.68
C THR A 32 -20.40 -40.27 -20.24
N GLN A 33 -20.11 -41.51 -19.84
CA GLN A 33 -18.78 -42.08 -19.62
C GLN A 33 -17.85 -41.83 -20.81
N ASN A 34 -16.62 -41.42 -20.51
CA ASN A 34 -15.48 -41.86 -21.30
C ASN A 34 -14.37 -42.29 -20.34
N THR A 35 -14.07 -43.58 -20.37
CA THR A 35 -13.05 -44.27 -19.59
C THR A 35 -11.67 -44.02 -20.19
N GLN A 36 -10.73 -43.50 -19.41
CA GLN A 36 -9.31 -43.73 -19.64
C GLN A 36 -8.58 -43.94 -18.32
N THR A 37 -7.66 -44.88 -18.40
CA THR A 37 -7.03 -45.71 -17.38
C THR A 37 -5.89 -45.04 -16.63
N GLY A 38 -5.92 -45.17 -15.30
CA GLY A 38 -4.81 -45.55 -14.42
C GLY A 38 -3.46 -44.82 -14.53
N GLN A 39 -3.20 -43.91 -13.59
CA GLN A 39 -1.87 -43.70 -13.02
C GLN A 39 -1.98 -43.21 -11.57
N ALA A 40 -1.05 -43.69 -10.74
CA ALA A 40 -1.14 -43.81 -9.29
C ALA A 40 -1.29 -42.48 -8.53
N ALA A 41 -2.17 -42.51 -7.52
CA ALA A 41 -2.34 -41.43 -6.55
C ALA A 41 -1.15 -41.36 -5.59
N GLN A 42 -0.45 -40.23 -5.55
CA GLN A 42 0.33 -39.82 -4.39
C GLN A 42 -0.59 -39.06 -3.42
N PRO A 43 -0.47 -39.26 -2.10
CA PRO A 43 -1.32 -38.57 -1.13
C PRO A 43 -0.97 -37.08 -1.15
N ALA A 44 -1.91 -36.27 -1.66
CA ALA A 44 -1.87 -34.83 -1.50
C ALA A 44 -1.87 -34.54 0.01
N GLY A 45 -0.74 -34.04 0.51
CA GLY A 45 -0.71 -33.40 1.83
C GLY A 45 -1.80 -32.34 1.85
N GLN A 46 -2.59 -32.30 2.92
CA GLN A 46 -3.55 -31.22 3.15
C GLN A 46 -2.82 -29.89 2.94
N ALA A 47 -3.08 -29.24 1.81
CA ALA A 47 -2.80 -27.83 1.65
C ALA A 47 -3.59 -27.15 2.76
N ALA A 48 -2.88 -26.58 3.72
CA ALA A 48 -3.49 -25.74 4.74
C ALA A 48 -4.40 -24.74 4.01
N ALA A 49 -5.68 -24.73 4.36
CA ALA A 49 -6.63 -23.78 3.79
C ALA A 49 -6.03 -22.38 4.00
N ALA A 50 -5.82 -21.64 2.91
CA ALA A 50 -5.37 -20.26 2.99
C ALA A 50 -6.31 -19.50 3.95
N PRO A 51 -5.78 -18.58 4.80
CA PRO A 51 -6.62 -17.80 5.71
C PRO A 51 -7.79 -17.20 4.94
N GLN A 52 -9.02 -17.56 5.33
CA GLN A 52 -10.22 -16.98 4.73
C GLN A 52 -10.33 -15.56 5.27
N GLY A 53 -10.22 -14.58 4.36
CA GLY A 53 -10.41 -13.17 4.70
C GLY A 53 -11.85 -12.87 5.15
N LYS A 54 -12.09 -11.65 5.62
CA LYS A 54 -13.45 -11.21 5.98
C LYS A 54 -14.41 -11.34 4.79
N ARG A 55 -15.70 -11.56 5.08
CA ARG A 55 -16.76 -11.49 4.07
C ARG A 55 -16.84 -10.05 3.52
N PRO A 56 -17.05 -9.84 2.21
CA PRO A 56 -17.33 -8.52 1.67
C PRO A 56 -18.56 -7.87 2.34
N PRO A 57 -18.55 -6.54 2.60
CA PRO A 57 -19.72 -5.81 3.07
C PRO A 57 -20.93 -5.98 2.16
N ALA A 58 -22.14 -6.06 2.73
CA ALA A 58 -23.37 -6.24 1.95
C ALA A 58 -24.50 -5.29 2.38
N ALA A 59 -25.38 -4.94 1.43
CA ALA A 59 -26.64 -4.27 1.73
C ALA A 59 -27.57 -5.23 2.48
N LYS A 60 -28.31 -4.72 3.45
CA LYS A 60 -29.39 -5.44 4.15
C LYS A 60 -30.73 -5.32 3.42
N THR A 61 -30.94 -4.24 2.67
CA THR A 61 -32.21 -3.96 1.99
C THR A 61 -32.03 -3.41 0.57
N GLN A 62 -33.06 -3.54 -0.28
CA GLN A 62 -33.03 -2.96 -1.63
C GLN A 62 -32.88 -1.42 -1.63
N PRO A 63 -33.62 -0.64 -0.81
CA PRO A 63 -33.47 0.82 -0.79
C PRO A 63 -32.08 1.28 -0.33
N GLU A 64 -31.43 0.52 0.55
CA GLU A 64 -30.04 0.74 0.96
C GLU A 64 -29.10 0.49 -0.23
N PHE A 65 -29.27 -0.60 -0.96
CA PHE A 65 -28.44 -0.89 -2.12
C PHE A 65 -28.58 0.17 -3.23
N GLU A 66 -29.80 0.64 -3.50
CA GLU A 66 -30.03 1.74 -4.46
C GLU A 66 -29.35 3.05 -4.02
N ALA A 67 -29.46 3.38 -2.73
CA ALA A 67 -28.80 4.57 -2.19
C ALA A 67 -27.27 4.45 -2.23
N TYR A 68 -26.72 3.26 -1.98
CA TYR A 68 -25.30 3.00 -2.13
C TYR A 68 -24.84 3.21 -3.57
N LYS A 69 -25.56 2.65 -4.55
CA LYS A 69 -25.23 2.84 -5.98
C LYS A 69 -25.23 4.31 -6.38
N ALA A 70 -26.22 5.08 -5.92
CA ALA A 70 -26.30 6.51 -6.20
C ALA A 70 -25.14 7.30 -5.56
N ALA A 71 -24.77 6.96 -4.32
CA ALA A 71 -23.64 7.58 -3.64
C ALA A 71 -22.31 7.21 -4.32
N ASN A 72 -22.14 5.94 -4.70
CA ASN A 72 -20.91 5.44 -5.30
C ASN A 72 -20.67 5.92 -6.74
N ALA A 73 -21.64 6.58 -7.37
CA ALA A 73 -21.49 7.14 -8.71
C ALA A 73 -20.77 8.50 -8.72
N GLN A 74 -20.47 9.09 -7.54
CA GLN A 74 -19.81 10.39 -7.46
C GLN A 74 -18.32 10.27 -7.78
N ALA A 75 -17.84 11.07 -8.74
CA ALA A 75 -16.43 11.09 -9.13
C ALA A 75 -15.61 12.19 -8.45
N ASP A 76 -16.26 13.29 -8.06
CA ASP A 76 -15.61 14.39 -7.33
C ASP A 76 -15.38 13.99 -5.86
N PRO A 77 -14.18 14.22 -5.29
CA PRO A 77 -13.88 13.82 -3.91
C PRO A 77 -14.83 14.41 -2.86
N ALA A 78 -15.21 15.69 -2.98
CA ALA A 78 -16.09 16.33 -2.01
C ALA A 78 -17.56 15.89 -2.17
N ALA A 79 -18.01 15.68 -3.40
CA ALA A 79 -19.32 15.09 -3.66
C ALA A 79 -19.40 13.64 -3.14
N MET A 80 -18.32 12.87 -3.28
CA MET A 80 -18.24 11.51 -2.76
C MET A 80 -18.23 11.47 -1.23
N GLU A 81 -17.47 12.33 -0.57
CA GLU A 81 -17.51 12.49 0.90
C GLU A 81 -18.93 12.84 1.36
N LYS A 82 -19.56 13.83 0.72
CA LYS A 82 -20.92 14.23 1.08
C LYS A 82 -21.91 13.09 0.90
N ALA A 83 -21.83 12.36 -0.21
CA ALA A 83 -22.72 11.23 -0.47
C ALA A 83 -22.51 10.08 0.52
N ALA A 84 -21.26 9.83 0.93
CA ALA A 84 -20.94 8.86 1.99
C ALA A 84 -21.53 9.29 3.34
N ASP A 85 -21.41 10.57 3.71
CA ASP A 85 -21.98 11.11 4.94
C ASP A 85 -23.51 11.08 4.96
N ASP A 86 -24.16 11.50 3.86
CA ASP A 86 -25.61 11.44 3.71
C ASP A 86 -26.11 9.98 3.81
N PHE A 87 -25.39 9.04 3.19
CA PHE A 87 -25.70 7.61 3.27
C PHE A 87 -25.53 7.08 4.70
N ALA A 88 -24.43 7.42 5.38
CA ALA A 88 -24.17 6.99 6.75
C ALA A 88 -25.20 7.54 7.74
N ALA A 89 -25.68 8.77 7.54
CA ALA A 89 -26.75 9.35 8.34
C ALA A 89 -28.09 8.63 8.11
N LYS A 90 -28.39 8.24 6.87
CA LYS A 90 -29.64 7.54 6.51
C LYS A 90 -29.64 6.06 6.91
N TYR A 91 -28.48 5.41 6.83
CA TYR A 91 -28.30 3.98 7.10
C TYR A 91 -27.15 3.75 8.08
N PRO A 92 -27.31 4.13 9.37
CA PRO A 92 -26.23 4.07 10.36
C PRO A 92 -25.74 2.65 10.63
N ASP A 93 -26.58 1.63 10.42
CA ASP A 93 -26.21 0.23 10.62
C ASP A 93 -25.73 -0.47 9.34
N SER A 94 -25.57 0.26 8.23
CA SER A 94 -25.13 -0.32 6.96
C SER A 94 -23.65 -0.67 6.99
N GLU A 95 -23.31 -1.86 6.48
CA GLU A 95 -21.93 -2.30 6.26
C GLU A 95 -21.29 -1.54 5.07
N LEU A 96 -22.10 -0.99 4.16
CA LEU A 96 -21.63 -0.31 2.95
C LEU A 96 -21.04 1.08 3.21
N ARG A 97 -21.23 1.61 4.43
CA ARG A 97 -20.61 2.88 4.85
C ARG A 97 -19.09 2.82 4.72
N ALA A 98 -18.48 1.70 5.12
CA ALA A 98 -17.04 1.51 5.00
C ALA A 98 -16.57 1.62 3.54
N LEU A 99 -17.29 0.98 2.60
CA LEU A 99 -16.95 1.04 1.18
C LEU A 99 -17.04 2.46 0.61
N LEU A 100 -18.08 3.23 0.98
CA LEU A 100 -18.21 4.62 0.51
C LEU A 100 -17.10 5.51 1.06
N TYR A 101 -16.73 5.37 2.34
CA TYR A 101 -15.60 6.12 2.89
C TYR A 101 -14.25 5.68 2.32
N THR A 102 -14.05 4.40 2.04
CA THR A 102 -12.86 3.89 1.33
C THR A 102 -12.74 4.50 -0.07
N ASN A 103 -13.85 4.63 -0.79
CA ASN A 103 -13.83 5.26 -2.11
C ASN A 103 -13.57 6.77 -2.00
N ALA A 104 -14.22 7.47 -1.06
CA ALA A 104 -13.91 8.89 -0.79
C ALA A 104 -12.42 9.10 -0.45
N MET A 105 -11.84 8.22 0.37
CA MET A 105 -10.41 8.20 0.69
C MET A 105 -9.55 8.09 -0.58
N GLN A 106 -9.87 7.17 -1.49
CA GLN A 106 -9.17 7.01 -2.77
C GLN A 106 -9.29 8.24 -3.67
N HIS A 107 -10.47 8.86 -3.74
CA HIS A 107 -10.68 10.10 -4.49
C HIS A 107 -9.82 11.25 -3.93
N TYR A 108 -9.74 11.39 -2.61
CA TYR A 108 -8.86 12.39 -1.99
C TYR A 108 -7.37 12.07 -2.17
N GLN A 109 -6.99 10.80 -2.13
CA GLN A 109 -5.62 10.37 -2.44
C GLN A 109 -5.24 10.76 -3.87
N ALA A 110 -6.11 10.48 -4.85
CA ALA A 110 -5.91 10.86 -6.25
C ALA A 110 -5.87 12.39 -6.45
N ALA A 111 -6.65 13.14 -5.64
CA ALA A 111 -6.61 14.60 -5.61
C ALA A 111 -5.42 15.18 -4.83
N ASN A 112 -4.54 14.33 -4.28
CA ASN A 112 -3.39 14.72 -3.46
C ASN A 112 -3.79 15.59 -2.25
N ASN A 113 -4.93 15.28 -1.63
CA ASN A 113 -5.43 15.92 -0.42
C ASN A 113 -5.26 14.98 0.77
N ALA A 114 -4.08 15.00 1.38
CA ALA A 114 -3.70 14.09 2.46
C ALA A 114 -4.58 14.26 3.72
N ASP A 115 -5.00 15.49 4.02
CA ASP A 115 -5.82 15.80 5.19
C ASP A 115 -7.20 15.13 5.09
N LYS A 116 -7.88 15.34 3.96
CA LYS A 116 -9.18 14.71 3.73
C LYS A 116 -9.08 13.21 3.51
N MET A 117 -8.00 12.72 2.90
CA MET A 117 -7.73 11.29 2.80
C MET A 117 -7.62 10.67 4.20
N MET A 118 -6.89 11.29 5.12
CA MET A 118 -6.77 10.85 6.52
C MET A 118 -8.10 10.89 7.25
N ASP A 119 -8.91 11.95 7.06
CA ASP A 119 -10.23 12.05 7.67
C ASP A 119 -11.14 10.88 7.22
N MET A 120 -11.12 10.54 5.93
CA MET A 120 -11.89 9.40 5.41
C MET A 120 -11.35 8.07 5.92
N ALA A 121 -10.03 7.89 5.99
CA ALA A 121 -9.41 6.71 6.58
C ALA A 121 -9.86 6.51 8.04
N LYS A 122 -9.88 7.57 8.85
CA LYS A 122 -10.40 7.52 10.24
C LYS A 122 -11.88 7.15 10.30
N LYS A 123 -12.71 7.64 9.36
CA LYS A 123 -14.12 7.23 9.25
C LYS A 123 -14.25 5.73 8.91
N VAL A 124 -13.40 5.20 8.03
CA VAL A 124 -13.32 3.75 7.77
C VAL A 124 -12.96 3.00 9.04
N LEU A 125 -11.90 3.41 9.75
CA LEU A 125 -11.45 2.75 10.99
C LEU A 125 -12.44 2.81 12.15
N THR A 126 -13.36 3.78 12.13
CA THR A 126 -14.49 3.81 13.08
C THR A 126 -15.49 2.68 12.82
N ILE A 127 -15.56 2.17 11.58
CA ILE A 127 -16.48 1.11 11.16
C ILE A 127 -15.78 -0.25 11.14
N ASP A 128 -14.58 -0.32 10.54
CA ASP A 128 -13.70 -1.48 10.54
C ASP A 128 -12.31 -1.07 11.06
N PRO A 129 -12.02 -1.25 12.37
CA PRO A 129 -10.74 -0.90 12.98
C PRO A 129 -9.53 -1.64 12.41
N ASP A 130 -9.77 -2.73 11.66
CA ASP A 130 -8.74 -3.61 11.12
C ASP A 130 -8.60 -3.49 9.60
N ASP A 131 -9.25 -2.50 8.96
CA ASP A 131 -9.09 -2.26 7.51
C ASP A 131 -7.61 -1.92 7.19
N PRO A 132 -6.90 -2.79 6.45
CA PRO A 132 -5.45 -2.64 6.27
C PRO A 132 -5.09 -1.41 5.44
N ALA A 133 -5.94 -0.99 4.49
CA ALA A 133 -5.67 0.16 3.65
C ALA A 133 -5.86 1.48 4.42
N ALA A 134 -6.91 1.57 5.23
CA ALA A 134 -7.18 2.73 6.07
C ALA A 134 -6.12 2.89 7.18
N LEU A 135 -5.69 1.79 7.81
CA LEU A 135 -4.58 1.78 8.78
C LEU A 135 -3.30 2.37 8.15
N VAL A 136 -2.93 1.90 6.95
CA VAL A 136 -1.76 2.44 6.23
C VAL A 136 -1.94 3.90 5.84
N GLY A 137 -3.14 4.30 5.40
CA GLY A 137 -3.43 5.70 5.05
C GLY A 137 -3.22 6.66 6.24
N VAL A 138 -3.71 6.28 7.42
CA VAL A 138 -3.48 7.05 8.66
C VAL A 138 -2.00 7.05 9.03
N ALA A 139 -1.35 5.88 9.01
CA ALA A 139 0.05 5.73 9.35
C ALA A 139 0.97 6.59 8.47
N GLN A 140 0.70 6.64 7.17
CA GLN A 140 1.43 7.47 6.22
C GLN A 140 1.22 8.97 6.49
N ALA A 141 -0.03 9.40 6.68
CA ALA A 141 -0.33 10.80 6.98
C ALA A 141 0.38 11.26 8.26
N LEU A 142 0.37 10.45 9.32
CA LEU A 142 1.12 10.73 10.55
C LEU A 142 2.62 10.79 10.27
N ALA A 143 3.21 9.75 9.67
CA ALA A 143 4.64 9.69 9.43
C ALA A 143 5.18 10.85 8.56
N GLU A 144 4.40 11.33 7.60
CA GLU A 144 4.76 12.47 6.75
C GLU A 144 4.62 13.81 7.48
N ARG A 145 3.49 14.01 8.19
CA ARG A 145 3.13 15.31 8.79
C ARG A 145 3.80 15.58 10.12
N THR A 146 4.14 14.55 10.91
CA THR A 146 4.80 14.75 12.20
C THR A 146 6.17 15.42 12.03
N GLN A 147 6.31 16.59 12.63
CA GLN A 147 7.52 17.39 12.69
C GLN A 147 8.27 17.18 14.01
N ASP A 148 9.57 17.45 14.03
CA ASP A 148 10.36 17.32 15.26
C ASP A 148 9.99 18.35 16.34
N SER A 149 9.34 19.44 15.94
CA SER A 149 8.84 20.52 16.81
C SER A 149 7.47 20.23 17.44
N ASP A 150 6.77 19.20 16.97
CA ASP A 150 5.42 18.89 17.48
C ASP A 150 5.51 18.34 18.90
N LEU A 151 4.64 18.84 19.79
CA LEU A 151 4.62 18.44 21.20
C LEU A 151 4.24 16.96 21.38
N ASP A 152 3.42 16.43 20.48
CA ASP A 152 2.88 15.07 20.48
C ASP A 152 3.60 14.15 19.46
N LYS A 153 4.79 14.56 18.96
CA LYS A 153 5.51 13.81 17.92
C LYS A 153 5.74 12.34 18.23
N ASP A 154 6.06 12.02 19.48
CA ASP A 154 6.36 10.64 19.89
C ASP A 154 5.10 9.80 19.91
N GLN A 155 3.97 10.39 20.32
CA GLN A 155 2.66 9.75 20.24
C GLN A 155 2.25 9.51 18.78
N GLN A 156 2.35 10.53 17.92
CA GLN A 156 1.99 10.38 16.50
C GLN A 156 2.87 9.34 15.78
N ARG A 157 4.18 9.29 16.07
CA ARG A 157 5.09 8.28 15.52
C ARG A 157 4.76 6.88 16.03
N ALA A 158 4.42 6.74 17.31
CA ALA A 158 4.02 5.46 17.89
C ALA A 158 2.70 4.95 17.30
N GLU A 159 1.72 5.84 17.09
CA GLU A 159 0.46 5.53 16.41
C GLU A 159 0.71 5.11 14.95
N ALA A 160 1.49 5.88 14.19
CA ALA A 160 1.86 5.51 12.82
C ALA A 160 2.54 4.13 12.74
N LYS A 161 3.46 3.84 13.66
CA LYS A 161 4.11 2.54 13.74
C LYS A 161 3.10 1.43 14.02
N LYS A 162 2.25 1.62 15.03
CA LYS A 162 1.22 0.66 15.43
C LYS A 162 0.28 0.34 14.27
N ASP A 163 -0.19 1.35 13.56
CA ASP A 163 -1.14 1.18 12.45
C ASP A 163 -0.49 0.48 11.25
N ALA A 164 0.75 0.83 10.91
CA ALA A 164 1.51 0.15 9.87
C ALA A 164 1.77 -1.34 10.22
N GLU A 165 2.17 -1.63 11.46
CA GLU A 165 2.35 -3.01 11.94
C GLU A 165 1.03 -3.78 11.95
N ARG A 166 -0.07 -3.15 12.36
CA ARG A 166 -1.39 -3.77 12.35
C ARG A 166 -1.84 -4.08 10.94
N SER A 167 -1.63 -3.17 9.98
CA SER A 167 -1.95 -3.40 8.58
C SER A 167 -1.19 -4.57 7.98
N LEU A 168 0.10 -4.74 8.32
CA LEU A 168 0.88 -5.91 7.87
C LEU A 168 0.32 -7.25 8.37
N VAL A 169 -0.42 -7.25 9.48
CA VAL A 169 -1.15 -8.42 9.97
C VAL A 169 -2.49 -8.55 9.25
N THR A 170 -3.29 -7.48 9.26
CA THR A 170 -4.68 -7.53 8.77
C THR A 170 -4.77 -7.64 7.25
N ILE A 171 -3.71 -7.31 6.51
CA ILE A 171 -3.65 -7.51 5.06
C ILE A 171 -3.79 -8.99 4.66
N ASP A 172 -3.46 -9.92 5.57
CA ASP A 172 -3.60 -11.35 5.35
C ASP A 172 -4.86 -11.98 5.93
N THR A 173 -5.44 -11.36 6.96
CA THR A 173 -6.60 -11.90 7.69
C THR A 173 -7.92 -11.21 7.38
N ASP A 174 -7.90 -9.96 6.92
CA ASP A 174 -9.08 -9.09 6.89
C ASP A 174 -9.49 -8.66 5.48
N VAL A 175 -8.62 -8.85 4.47
CA VAL A 175 -8.95 -8.53 3.08
C VAL A 175 -9.96 -9.54 2.52
N PRO A 176 -11.12 -9.11 2.02
CA PRO A 176 -12.04 -10.01 1.36
C PRO A 176 -11.41 -10.68 0.15
N SER A 177 -11.34 -12.01 0.17
CA SER A 177 -10.70 -12.80 -0.88
C SER A 177 -11.68 -13.37 -1.90
N THR A 178 -12.95 -13.51 -1.53
CA THR A 178 -13.99 -14.11 -2.40
C THR A 178 -14.54 -13.07 -3.38
N GLY A 179 -14.66 -13.44 -4.65
CA GLY A 179 -15.20 -12.57 -5.70
C GLY A 179 -14.17 -11.69 -6.41
N TYR A 180 -12.87 -11.85 -6.09
CA TYR A 180 -11.77 -11.12 -6.72
C TYR A 180 -10.83 -12.08 -7.47
N PRO A 181 -10.32 -11.69 -8.65
CA PRO A 181 -9.21 -12.39 -9.30
C PRO A 181 -7.97 -12.45 -8.40
N ALA A 182 -7.29 -13.60 -8.40
CA ALA A 182 -6.10 -13.82 -7.56
C ALA A 182 -4.99 -12.78 -7.81
N GLU A 183 -4.80 -12.38 -9.07
CA GLU A 183 -3.80 -11.37 -9.43
C GLU A 183 -4.14 -9.99 -8.87
N GLN A 184 -5.42 -9.58 -8.93
CA GLN A 184 -5.87 -8.31 -8.37
C GLN A 184 -5.68 -8.28 -6.85
N LEU A 185 -6.02 -9.39 -6.17
CA LEU A 185 -5.82 -9.53 -4.73
C LEU A 185 -4.33 -9.48 -4.37
N ALA A 186 -3.48 -10.17 -5.12
CA ALA A 186 -2.04 -10.16 -4.91
C ALA A 186 -1.45 -8.76 -5.11
N ALA A 187 -1.86 -8.04 -6.16
CA ALA A 187 -1.43 -6.67 -6.42
C ALA A 187 -1.84 -5.71 -5.30
N PHE A 188 -3.10 -5.80 -4.83
CA PHE A 188 -3.58 -5.00 -3.71
C PHE A 188 -2.79 -5.29 -2.41
N LYS A 189 -2.62 -6.57 -2.06
CA LYS A 189 -1.83 -6.96 -0.89
C LYS A 189 -0.37 -6.51 -0.98
N GLY A 190 0.24 -6.62 -2.16
CA GLY A 190 1.59 -6.14 -2.42
C GLY A 190 1.72 -4.64 -2.24
N PHE A 191 0.77 -3.87 -2.78
CA PHE A 191 0.71 -2.41 -2.59
C PHE A 191 0.60 -2.02 -1.12
N VAL A 192 -0.36 -2.57 -0.38
CA VAL A 192 -0.55 -2.20 1.03
C VAL A 192 0.67 -2.59 1.88
N ARG A 193 1.29 -3.76 1.63
CA ARG A 193 2.55 -4.15 2.28
C ARG A 193 3.69 -3.18 1.95
N SER A 194 3.80 -2.78 0.69
CA SER A 194 4.81 -1.81 0.26
C SER A 194 4.70 -0.51 1.05
N GLU A 195 3.48 0.04 1.15
CA GLU A 195 3.22 1.29 1.87
C GLU A 195 3.42 1.14 3.39
N ALA A 196 2.97 0.04 4.00
CA ALA A 196 3.19 -0.20 5.43
C ALA A 196 4.68 -0.26 5.78
N TYR A 197 5.47 -1.01 4.99
CA TYR A 197 6.92 -1.06 5.17
C TYR A 197 7.60 0.27 4.86
N PHE A 198 7.09 1.05 3.89
CA PHE A 198 7.59 2.39 3.61
C PHE A 198 7.41 3.30 4.82
N VAL A 199 6.26 3.25 5.50
CA VAL A 199 6.02 4.02 6.73
C VAL A 199 7.00 3.61 7.82
N LEU A 200 7.15 2.32 8.11
CA LEU A 200 8.10 1.83 9.12
C LEU A 200 9.55 2.22 8.81
N GLY A 201 9.95 2.12 7.54
CA GLY A 201 11.24 2.56 7.05
C GLY A 201 11.44 4.07 7.23
N THR A 202 10.42 4.86 6.96
CA THR A 202 10.44 6.33 7.13
C THR A 202 10.56 6.76 8.58
N LEU A 203 9.83 6.11 9.48
CA LEU A 203 9.92 6.37 10.93
C LEU A 203 11.32 6.05 11.44
N SER A 204 11.86 4.90 11.05
CA SER A 204 13.22 4.47 11.40
C SER A 204 14.29 5.41 10.83
N PHE A 205 14.11 5.85 9.58
CA PHE A 205 14.97 6.80 8.90
C PHE A 205 15.00 8.16 9.63
N LYS A 206 13.83 8.71 9.98
CA LYS A 206 13.72 9.95 10.75
C LYS A 206 14.35 9.82 12.15
N ALA A 207 14.31 8.63 12.73
CA ALA A 207 14.96 8.31 14.01
C ALA A 207 16.48 8.03 13.88
N SER A 208 17.06 8.14 12.68
CA SER A 208 18.46 7.75 12.39
C SER A 208 18.79 6.29 12.73
N ASN A 209 17.77 5.43 12.83
CA ASN A 209 17.95 4.00 13.00
C ASN A 209 18.12 3.36 11.61
N TRP A 210 19.34 3.50 11.08
CA TRP A 210 19.65 3.18 9.68
C TRP A 210 19.49 1.70 9.34
N ALA A 211 19.77 0.79 10.28
CA ALA A 211 19.61 -0.65 10.07
C ALA A 211 18.13 -1.04 9.91
N ASP A 212 17.25 -0.52 10.77
CA ASP A 212 15.81 -0.78 10.66
C ASP A 212 15.19 -0.05 9.46
N ALA A 213 15.72 1.14 9.12
CA ALA A 213 15.32 1.85 7.91
C ALA A 213 15.66 1.03 6.66
N GLU A 214 16.89 0.52 6.55
CA GLU A 214 17.28 -0.36 5.45
C GLU A 214 16.37 -1.59 5.36
N ALA A 215 16.18 -2.30 6.47
CA ALA A 215 15.41 -3.54 6.49
C ALA A 215 13.97 -3.33 6.02
N ASN A 216 13.30 -2.27 6.47
CA ASN A 216 11.92 -1.98 6.09
C ASN A 216 11.82 -1.39 4.68
N LEU A 217 12.73 -0.51 4.26
CA LEU A 217 12.69 0.06 2.91
C LEU A 217 12.96 -0.98 1.83
N ARG A 218 13.82 -1.98 2.10
CA ARG A 218 13.97 -3.14 1.20
C ARG A 218 12.66 -3.92 1.08
N LYS A 219 12.03 -4.26 2.21
CA LYS A 219 10.74 -4.96 2.20
C LYS A 219 9.64 -4.18 1.47
N SER A 220 9.66 -2.84 1.57
CA SER A 220 8.75 -1.97 0.82
C SER A 220 8.92 -2.16 -0.69
N ILE A 221 10.16 -2.03 -1.18
CA ILE A 221 10.49 -2.19 -2.61
C ILE A 221 10.17 -3.62 -3.09
N ASP A 222 10.50 -4.63 -2.29
CA ASP A 222 10.30 -6.04 -2.64
C ASP A 222 8.81 -6.46 -2.63
N ALA A 223 7.96 -5.75 -1.89
CA ALA A 223 6.52 -6.01 -1.85
C ALA A 223 5.79 -5.54 -3.12
N LEU A 224 6.33 -4.54 -3.82
CA LEU A 224 5.78 -4.04 -5.08
C LEU A 224 6.91 -3.72 -6.11
N PRO A 225 7.65 -4.74 -6.57
CA PRO A 225 8.87 -4.54 -7.35
C PRO A 225 8.62 -3.98 -8.75
N GLN A 226 7.39 -4.09 -9.26
CA GLN A 226 6.99 -3.55 -10.56
C GLN A 226 6.78 -2.04 -10.54
N GLN A 227 6.59 -1.44 -9.36
CA GLN A 227 6.33 -0.02 -9.17
C GLN A 227 7.08 0.50 -7.93
N PRO A 228 8.42 0.47 -7.92
CA PRO A 228 9.19 0.89 -6.77
C PRO A 228 8.97 2.38 -6.48
N ASP A 229 8.62 2.72 -5.24
CA ASP A 229 8.51 4.10 -4.82
C ASP A 229 9.88 4.79 -4.84
N THR A 230 9.98 5.92 -5.54
CA THR A 230 11.25 6.64 -5.72
C THR A 230 11.79 7.19 -4.39
N VAL A 231 10.93 7.57 -3.46
CA VAL A 231 11.32 8.06 -2.13
C VAL A 231 11.84 6.90 -1.28
N ALA A 232 11.22 5.72 -1.36
CA ALA A 232 11.69 4.52 -0.68
C ALA A 232 13.10 4.12 -1.16
N VAL A 233 13.32 4.08 -2.47
CA VAL A 233 14.62 3.78 -3.09
C VAL A 233 15.68 4.80 -2.69
N PHE A 234 15.35 6.09 -2.73
CA PHE A 234 16.26 7.15 -2.29
C PHE A 234 16.62 7.05 -0.81
N ARG A 235 15.63 6.88 0.07
CA ARG A 235 15.87 6.74 1.52
C ARG A 235 16.69 5.48 1.83
N LEU A 236 16.53 4.41 1.06
CA LEU A 236 17.36 3.21 1.19
C LEU A 236 18.82 3.51 0.85
N ALA A 237 19.07 4.25 -0.23
CA ALA A 237 20.43 4.67 -0.59
C ALA A 237 21.10 5.45 0.56
N VAL A 238 20.40 6.42 1.14
CA VAL A 238 20.91 7.21 2.27
C VAL A 238 21.09 6.34 3.52
N ALA A 239 20.15 5.45 3.85
CA ALA A 239 20.30 4.55 5.01
C ALA A 239 21.51 3.61 4.87
N LEU A 240 21.83 3.18 3.64
CA LEU A 240 23.02 2.38 3.34
C LEU A 240 24.31 3.20 3.47
N ASP A 241 24.29 4.43 2.96
CA ASP A 241 25.41 5.36 3.08
C ASP A 241 25.75 5.67 4.55
N MET A 242 24.74 5.93 5.38
CA MET A 242 24.92 6.18 6.81
C MET A 242 25.46 4.97 7.58
N GLN A 243 25.41 3.77 6.99
CA GLN A 243 26.04 2.55 7.48
C GLN A 243 27.40 2.27 6.82
N ASN A 244 27.92 3.20 6.01
CA ASN A 244 29.14 3.08 5.20
C ASN A 244 29.10 1.95 4.16
N LYS A 245 27.90 1.49 3.76
CA LYS A 245 27.71 0.48 2.71
C LYS A 245 27.72 1.12 1.33
N TYR A 246 28.80 1.85 1.01
CA TYR A 246 28.87 2.74 -0.17
C TYR A 246 28.58 2.06 -1.52
N PRO A 247 29.04 0.84 -1.82
CA PRO A 247 28.73 0.20 -3.10
C PRO A 247 27.22 -0.05 -3.29
N GLU A 248 26.53 -0.44 -2.22
CA GLU A 248 25.08 -0.63 -2.25
C GLU A 248 24.34 0.70 -2.26
N ALA A 249 24.80 1.68 -1.47
CA ALA A 249 24.24 3.03 -1.48
C ALA A 249 24.27 3.64 -2.89
N MET A 250 25.41 3.51 -3.59
CA MET A 250 25.58 4.01 -4.96
C MET A 250 24.60 3.35 -5.94
N LYS A 251 24.43 2.02 -5.83
CA LYS A 251 23.44 1.27 -6.65
C LYS A 251 22.03 1.84 -6.49
N TYR A 252 21.59 2.07 -5.26
CA TYR A 252 20.23 2.58 -5.01
C TYR A 252 20.10 4.08 -5.31
N ALA A 253 21.18 4.87 -5.16
CA ALA A 253 21.20 6.26 -5.60
C ALA A 253 21.05 6.35 -7.12
N ASP A 254 21.77 5.52 -7.88
CA ASP A 254 21.61 5.40 -9.34
C ASP A 254 20.18 5.02 -9.73
N GLN A 255 19.60 4.05 -9.04
CA GLN A 255 18.22 3.64 -9.27
C GLN A 255 17.23 4.79 -8.99
N ALA A 256 17.40 5.55 -7.91
CA ALA A 256 16.56 6.71 -7.60
C ALA A 256 16.71 7.84 -8.64
N VAL A 257 17.90 8.05 -9.19
CA VAL A 257 18.14 9.01 -10.29
C VAL A 257 17.41 8.57 -11.56
N GLU A 258 17.47 7.28 -11.90
CA GLU A 258 16.78 6.73 -13.07
C GLU A 258 15.25 6.80 -12.93
N LEU A 259 14.71 6.43 -11.76
CA LEU A 259 13.27 6.54 -11.47
C LEU A 259 12.76 7.98 -11.52
N SER A 260 13.63 8.95 -11.25
CA SER A 260 13.31 10.39 -11.28
C SER A 260 13.75 11.10 -12.56
N LYS A 261 14.16 10.38 -13.61
CA LYS A 261 14.72 10.98 -14.84
C LYS A 261 13.78 11.95 -15.55
N ASP A 262 12.47 11.68 -15.52
CA ASP A 262 11.46 12.53 -16.15
C ASP A 262 11.09 13.75 -15.28
N ARG A 263 11.58 13.79 -14.02
CA ARG A 263 11.37 14.87 -13.05
C ARG A 263 12.63 15.16 -12.23
N PRO A 264 13.72 15.58 -12.89
CA PRO A 264 14.98 15.82 -12.21
C PRO A 264 14.87 16.92 -11.15
N ASP A 265 13.99 17.90 -11.36
CA ASP A 265 13.78 19.03 -10.45
C ASP A 265 12.80 18.76 -9.30
N SER A 266 12.23 17.55 -9.21
CA SER A 266 11.46 17.17 -8.04
C SER A 266 12.34 17.11 -6.79
N GLY A 267 11.76 17.27 -5.59
CA GLY A 267 12.53 17.22 -4.34
C GLY A 267 13.37 15.94 -4.20
N VAL A 268 12.76 14.77 -4.49
CA VAL A 268 13.48 13.49 -4.51
C VAL A 268 14.47 13.37 -5.67
N GLY A 269 14.15 13.95 -6.84
CA GLY A 269 15.02 13.92 -8.01
C GLY A 269 16.33 14.70 -7.81
N LYS A 270 16.25 15.88 -7.18
CA LYS A 270 17.43 16.65 -6.77
C LYS A 270 18.22 15.90 -5.71
N ALA A 271 17.55 15.46 -4.63
CA ALA A 271 18.20 14.77 -3.53
C ALA A 271 18.91 13.47 -3.95
N ALA A 272 18.33 12.70 -4.87
CA ALA A 272 18.96 11.49 -5.41
C ALA A 272 20.25 11.78 -6.20
N ARG A 273 20.28 12.88 -6.97
CA ARG A 273 21.48 13.30 -7.72
C ARG A 273 22.55 13.84 -6.77
N ASP A 274 22.16 14.65 -5.81
CA ASP A 274 23.08 15.18 -4.79
C ASP A 274 23.75 14.05 -4.00
N GLU A 275 22.98 13.02 -3.62
CA GLU A 275 23.52 11.87 -2.90
C GLU A 275 24.45 11.02 -3.78
N LYS A 276 24.08 10.78 -5.04
CA LYS A 276 24.97 10.11 -6.00
C LYS A 276 26.29 10.86 -6.18
N ASP A 277 26.25 12.19 -6.31
CA ASP A 277 27.44 13.02 -6.46
C ASP A 277 28.33 12.97 -5.21
N ARG A 278 27.71 12.98 -4.02
CA ARG A 278 28.41 12.83 -2.75
C ARG A 278 29.09 11.46 -2.64
N LEU A 279 28.37 10.37 -2.93
CA LEU A 279 28.91 9.01 -2.93
C LEU A 279 30.05 8.83 -3.95
N THR A 280 29.92 9.44 -5.13
CA THR A 280 30.97 9.45 -6.16
C THR A 280 32.25 10.09 -5.62
N LYS A 281 32.15 11.26 -4.96
CA LYS A 281 33.30 11.94 -4.35
C LYS A 281 33.92 11.12 -3.21
N LEU A 282 33.11 10.45 -2.39
CA LEU A 282 33.59 9.56 -1.33
C LEU A 282 34.34 8.35 -1.89
N SER A 283 33.88 7.78 -3.00
CA SER A 283 34.55 6.65 -3.66
C SER A 283 35.82 7.04 -4.44
N GLY A 284 35.90 8.27 -4.95
CA GLY A 284 37.06 8.81 -5.66
C GLY A 284 38.12 9.45 -4.74
N GLY A 285 37.75 9.80 -3.51
CA GLY A 285 38.66 10.22 -2.46
C GLY A 285 39.34 9.00 -1.84
N SER A 286 40.58 8.72 -2.25
CA SER A 286 41.42 7.74 -1.56
C SER A 286 41.47 8.04 -0.06
N ALA A 287 41.34 7.02 0.78
CA ALA A 287 41.53 7.13 2.23
C ALA A 287 42.87 7.83 2.53
N PRO A 288 42.93 8.81 3.45
CA PRO A 288 44.20 9.37 3.90
C PRO A 288 44.92 8.29 4.72
N GLY A 289 45.77 7.49 4.08
CA GLY A 289 46.48 6.42 4.81
C GLY A 289 47.28 5.38 4.04
N GLN A 290 47.45 5.45 2.71
CA GLN A 290 48.45 4.62 2.02
C GLN A 290 49.45 5.49 1.29
N ALA A 291 50.46 5.94 2.03
CA ALA A 291 51.69 6.45 1.46
C ALA A 291 52.34 5.33 0.63
N ALA A 292 52.53 5.58 -0.66
CA ALA A 292 53.32 4.71 -1.52
C ALA A 292 54.77 4.65 -0.98
N PRO A 293 55.41 3.46 -0.92
CA PRO A 293 56.79 3.37 -0.49
C PRO A 293 57.70 4.08 -1.50
N PRO A 294 58.77 4.76 -1.05
CA PRO A 294 59.69 5.45 -1.93
C PRO A 294 60.39 4.45 -2.84
N LYS A 295 60.41 4.75 -4.15
CA LYS A 295 61.19 4.02 -5.14
C LYS A 295 62.67 4.37 -4.92
N ASN A 296 63.47 3.36 -4.55
CA ASN A 296 64.92 3.38 -4.73
C ASN A 296 65.28 2.88 -6.13
#